data_AF-A0A2E6NPQ0-F1
#
_entry.id   AF-A0A2E6NPQ0-F1
#
_cell.length_a   1.000
_cell.length_b   1.000
_cell.length_c   1.000
_cell.angle_alpha   90.00
_cell.angle_beta   90.00
_cell.angle_gamma   90.00
#
_symmetry.space_group_name_H-M   'P 1'
#
loop_
_entity.id
_entity.type
_entity.pdbx_description
1 polymer ?
#
loop_
_entity_poly.entity_id
_entity_poly.type
_entity_poly.pdbx_seq_one_letter_code
_entity_poly.pdbx_strand_id
1 'polypeptide(L)'
;MRRFFLILIVGFFPGLSADVSAEEKKTAEFTPEQVSFFEKEIRPILEERCFKCHGDKKKVKGSLRLSTRANVLKGGVVGPAVSLENPEKSLILEMISYKDDEHEMPPRGKLPQAEIDLITRWVKMGLPWTPAAPGEKAHPEKEEVAGEQAVARQGGIAWYGTLTSALAEAKRTGKPILLVSAAPHCHSISGIW
;
A
#
# COMPACT_ATOMS: atom_id res chain seq x y z
N MET A 1 83.32 -17.98 -1.43
CA MET A 1 82.41 -18.25 -2.55
C MET A 1 81.03 -17.70 -2.21
N ARG A 2 80.40 -17.04 -3.18
CA ARG A 2 79.01 -16.54 -3.23
C ARG A 2 78.53 -15.56 -2.16
N ARG A 3 78.66 -14.28 -2.55
CA ARG A 3 77.91 -13.11 -2.09
C ARG A 3 76.41 -13.34 -2.25
N PHE A 4 75.60 -13.04 -1.24
CA PHE A 4 74.21 -12.63 -1.44
C PHE A 4 73.96 -11.34 -0.66
N PHE A 5 73.79 -10.31 -1.46
CA PHE A 5 73.35 -8.97 -1.13
C PHE A 5 71.82 -8.95 -1.23
N LEU A 6 71.20 -7.93 -0.64
CA LEU A 6 69.96 -7.27 -1.06
C LEU A 6 68.65 -7.57 -0.29
N ILE A 7 68.35 -6.53 0.50
CA ILE A 7 67.09 -5.77 0.55
C ILE A 7 65.98 -6.30 1.47
N LEU A 8 65.98 -5.69 2.66
CA LEU A 8 64.77 -5.31 3.41
C LEU A 8 63.90 -4.39 2.52
N ILE A 9 62.76 -4.89 2.03
CA ILE A 9 61.65 -4.03 1.56
C ILE A 9 60.67 -3.90 2.71
N VAL A 10 60.72 -2.77 3.40
CA VAL A 10 59.66 -2.31 4.31
C VAL A 10 58.52 -1.79 3.43
N GLY A 11 57.57 -2.66 3.10
CA GLY A 11 56.37 -2.31 2.34
C GLY A 11 55.27 -1.81 3.27
N PHE A 12 55.21 -0.50 3.47
CA PHE A 12 54.03 0.22 3.98
C PHE A 12 52.88 0.00 2.99
N PHE A 13 51.91 -0.84 3.36
CA PHE A 13 50.64 -0.98 2.63
C PHE A 13 49.65 0.04 3.23
N PRO A 14 49.48 1.24 2.64
CA PRO A 14 48.40 2.11 3.04
C PRO A 14 47.08 1.45 2.65
N GLY A 15 46.12 1.50 3.58
CA GLY A 15 44.83 0.86 3.48
C GLY A 15 44.12 1.18 2.17
N LEU A 16 43.81 0.12 1.41
CA LEU A 16 42.79 0.17 0.39
C LEU A 16 41.44 0.03 1.11
N SER A 17 40.92 1.15 1.62
CA SER A 17 39.49 1.31 1.81
C SER A 17 38.85 1.17 0.43
N ALA A 18 38.38 -0.03 0.11
CA ALA A 18 37.34 -0.17 -0.88
C ALA A 18 36.08 0.40 -0.23
N ASP A 19 35.77 1.65 -0.58
CA ASP A 19 34.43 2.22 -0.46
C ASP A 19 33.45 1.19 -1.03
N VAL A 20 32.80 0.44 -0.14
CA VAL A 20 31.57 -0.26 -0.45
C VAL A 20 30.60 0.83 -0.82
N SER A 21 30.49 1.03 -2.14
CA SER A 21 29.46 1.80 -2.80
C SER A 21 28.18 1.55 -2.02
N ALA A 22 27.76 2.58 -1.31
CA ALA A 22 26.40 2.67 -0.83
C ALA A 22 25.54 2.36 -2.04
N GLU A 23 24.93 1.18 -2.03
CA GLU A 23 23.79 0.88 -2.87
C GLU A 23 22.71 1.82 -2.33
N GLU A 24 22.76 3.04 -2.84
CA GLU A 24 21.77 4.08 -2.66
C GLU A 24 20.45 3.40 -2.99
N LYS A 25 19.68 3.20 -1.93
CA LYS A 25 18.33 2.68 -1.92
C LYS A 25 17.50 3.47 -2.94
N LYS A 26 17.52 3.00 -4.19
CA LYS A 26 16.77 3.53 -5.32
C LYS A 26 15.30 3.34 -5.01
N THR A 27 14.70 4.35 -4.39
CA THR A 27 13.25 4.50 -4.36
C THR A 27 12.80 4.37 -5.81
N ALA A 28 11.92 3.41 -6.10
CA ALA A 28 11.54 3.06 -7.47
C ALA A 28 10.83 4.25 -8.14
N GLU A 29 11.60 5.12 -8.80
CA GLU A 29 11.10 6.15 -9.70
C GLU A 29 10.82 5.51 -11.06
N PHE A 30 9.63 5.76 -11.61
CA PHE A 30 9.21 5.26 -12.91
C PHE A 30 9.93 6.00 -14.04
N THR A 31 10.25 5.29 -15.12
CA THR A 31 10.80 5.90 -16.33
C THR A 31 9.78 6.84 -17.00
N PRO A 32 10.23 7.87 -17.75
CA PRO A 32 9.33 8.76 -18.49
C PRO A 32 8.36 8.01 -19.42
N GLU A 33 8.82 6.92 -20.02
CA GLU A 33 8.02 6.07 -20.90
C GLU A 33 6.90 5.35 -20.13
N GLN A 34 7.20 4.83 -18.94
CA GLN A 34 6.20 4.20 -18.06
C GLN A 34 5.15 5.20 -17.57
N VAL A 35 5.57 6.43 -17.24
CA VAL A 35 4.65 7.51 -16.87
C VAL A 35 3.79 7.91 -18.08
N SER A 36 4.38 8.09 -19.27
CA SER A 36 3.64 8.39 -20.49
C SER A 36 2.64 7.29 -20.85
N PHE A 37 2.98 6.02 -20.63
CA PHE A 37 2.06 4.91 -20.84
C PHE A 37 0.87 5.00 -19.90
N PHE A 38 1.10 5.28 -18.62
CA PHE A 38 0.00 5.46 -17.66
C PHE A 38 -0.93 6.61 -18.09
N GLU A 39 -0.39 7.78 -18.42
CA GLU A 39 -1.18 8.96 -18.81
C GLU A 39 -2.00 8.74 -20.09
N LYS A 40 -1.44 8.06 -21.09
CA LYS A 40 -2.09 7.89 -22.39
C LYS A 40 -3.03 6.70 -22.44
N GLU A 41 -2.65 5.59 -21.82
CA GLU A 41 -3.36 4.31 -21.99
C GLU A 41 -4.22 3.97 -20.77
N ILE A 42 -3.77 4.29 -19.55
CA ILE A 42 -4.42 3.78 -18.32
C ILE A 42 -5.34 4.82 -17.69
N ARG A 43 -4.90 6.07 -17.57
CA ARG A 43 -5.70 7.14 -16.96
C ARG A 43 -7.08 7.27 -17.62
N PRO A 44 -7.22 7.27 -18.96
CA PRO A 44 -8.54 7.36 -19.60
C PRO A 44 -9.45 6.19 -19.22
N ILE A 45 -8.90 4.96 -19.15
CA ILE A 45 -9.65 3.77 -18.75
C ILE A 45 -10.14 3.90 -17.30
N LEU A 46 -9.26 4.33 -16.37
CA LEU A 46 -9.63 4.52 -14.97
C LEU A 46 -10.72 5.60 -14.81
N GLU A 47 -10.61 6.71 -15.53
CA GLU A 47 -11.59 7.79 -15.52
C GLU A 47 -12.95 7.33 -16.05
N GLU A 48 -12.98 6.68 -17.21
CA GLU A 48 -14.22 6.26 -17.85
C GLU A 48 -14.88 5.08 -17.10
N ARG A 49 -14.10 4.05 -16.77
CA ARG A 49 -14.61 2.77 -16.27
C ARG A 49 -14.69 2.70 -14.74
N CYS A 50 -13.73 3.27 -14.02
CA CYS A 50 -13.52 2.98 -12.59
C CYS A 50 -13.97 4.13 -11.66
N PHE A 51 -13.60 5.38 -11.96
CA PHE A 51 -13.75 6.50 -11.03
C PHE A 51 -15.20 6.88 -10.69
N LYS A 52 -16.17 6.48 -11.52
CA LYS A 52 -17.59 6.67 -11.19
C LYS A 52 -17.96 6.02 -9.85
N CYS A 53 -17.36 4.89 -9.50
CA CYS A 53 -17.63 4.15 -8.26
C CYS A 53 -16.44 4.12 -7.28
N HIS A 54 -15.21 4.22 -7.79
CA HIS A 54 -13.96 4.12 -7.04
C HIS A 54 -13.07 5.37 -7.13
N GLY A 55 -13.63 6.53 -7.49
CA GLY A 55 -12.94 7.82 -7.48
C GLY A 55 -13.03 8.54 -6.14
N ASP A 56 -12.75 9.85 -6.10
CA ASP A 56 -12.69 10.63 -4.86
C ASP A 56 -14.06 11.15 -4.37
N LYS A 57 -15.01 10.23 -4.17
CA LYS A 57 -16.35 10.56 -3.66
C LYS A 57 -16.43 10.36 -2.14
N LYS A 58 -17.39 11.03 -1.50
CA LYS A 58 -17.70 10.83 -0.06
C LYS A 58 -18.07 9.38 0.25
N LYS A 59 -18.82 8.72 -0.66
CA LYS A 59 -19.14 7.29 -0.58
C LYS A 59 -18.57 6.59 -1.82
N VAL A 60 -17.68 5.63 -1.60
CA VAL A 60 -17.05 4.80 -2.64
C VAL A 60 -17.42 3.34 -2.41
N LYS A 61 -17.60 2.57 -3.49
CA LYS A 61 -17.96 1.15 -3.37
C LYS A 61 -16.78 0.36 -2.77
N GLY A 62 -17.09 -0.54 -1.83
CA GLY A 62 -16.08 -1.40 -1.19
C GLY A 62 -14.98 -0.64 -0.44
N SER A 63 -15.20 0.62 -0.08
CA SER A 63 -14.18 1.53 0.49
C SER A 63 -12.92 1.67 -0.38
N LEU A 64 -13.00 1.31 -1.66
CA LEU A 64 -11.85 1.26 -2.57
C LEU A 64 -11.76 2.56 -3.38
N ARG A 65 -10.60 3.22 -3.30
CA ARG A 65 -10.24 4.39 -4.12
C ARG A 65 -9.11 4.03 -5.08
N LEU A 66 -9.23 4.45 -6.34
CA LEU A 66 -8.27 4.18 -7.42
C LEU A 66 -7.65 5.46 -8.00
N SER A 67 -7.96 6.62 -7.42
CA SER A 67 -7.54 7.96 -7.86
C SER A 67 -6.07 8.28 -7.64
N THR A 68 -5.38 7.51 -6.79
CA THR A 68 -3.95 7.66 -6.53
C THR A 68 -3.30 6.30 -6.40
N ARG A 69 -2.02 6.20 -6.76
CA ARG A 69 -1.24 4.97 -6.56
C ARG A 69 -1.28 4.48 -5.10
N ALA A 70 -1.19 5.40 -4.14
CA ALA A 70 -1.25 5.07 -2.72
C ALA A 70 -2.59 4.44 -2.35
N ASN A 71 -3.70 4.95 -2.88
CA ASN A 71 -5.03 4.39 -2.63
C ASN A 71 -5.21 3.00 -3.26
N VAL A 72 -4.67 2.77 -4.46
CA VAL A 72 -4.70 1.44 -5.12
C VAL A 72 -3.98 0.39 -4.25
N LEU A 73 -2.83 0.77 -3.69
CA LEU A 73 -2.04 -0.11 -2.81
C LEU A 73 -2.65 -0.28 -1.42
N LYS A 74 -3.29 0.76 -0.87
CA LYS A 74 -4.06 0.68 0.40
C LYS A 74 -5.23 -0.29 0.25
N GLY A 75 -5.92 -0.25 -0.90
CA GLY A 75 -7.06 -1.10 -1.17
C GLY A 75 -8.35 -0.68 -0.48
N GLY A 76 -9.29 -1.62 -0.40
CA GLY A 76 -10.61 -1.44 0.20
C GLY A 76 -10.89 -2.43 1.32
N VAL A 77 -12.17 -2.72 1.57
CA VAL A 77 -12.62 -3.64 2.64
C VAL A 77 -12.02 -5.04 2.50
N VAL A 78 -11.79 -5.50 1.26
CA VAL A 78 -11.27 -6.84 0.94
C VAL A 78 -9.73 -6.89 0.81
N GLY A 79 -9.04 -5.77 1.08
CA GLY A 79 -7.59 -5.66 0.98
C GLY A 79 -7.09 -4.88 -0.24
N PRO A 80 -5.77 -4.91 -0.51
CA PRO A 80 -5.11 -4.20 -1.60
C PRO A 80 -5.70 -4.53 -2.96
N ALA A 81 -5.94 -3.53 -3.81
CA ALA A 81 -6.40 -3.80 -5.18
C ALA A 81 -5.30 -4.43 -6.03
N VAL A 82 -4.03 -4.12 -5.71
CA VAL A 82 -2.85 -4.61 -6.42
C VAL A 82 -1.81 -5.10 -5.43
N SER A 83 -1.27 -6.29 -5.70
CA SER A 83 -0.08 -6.80 -5.02
C SER A 83 1.16 -6.50 -5.88
N LEU A 84 2.12 -5.73 -5.34
CA LEU A 84 3.40 -5.50 -6.03
C LEU A 84 4.30 -6.74 -6.01
N GLU A 85 4.13 -7.61 -5.01
CA GLU A 85 4.89 -8.86 -4.88
C GLU A 85 4.37 -9.92 -5.84
N ASN A 86 3.05 -9.98 -6.03
CA ASN A 86 2.39 -10.95 -6.91
C ASN A 86 1.39 -10.25 -7.84
N PRO A 87 1.86 -9.50 -8.86
CA PRO A 87 0.99 -8.70 -9.74
C PRO A 87 -0.11 -9.52 -10.41
N GLU A 88 0.18 -10.77 -10.80
CA GLU A 88 -0.75 -11.70 -11.45
C GLU A 88 -1.97 -12.07 -10.58
N LYS A 89 -1.82 -12.02 -9.26
CA LYS A 89 -2.85 -12.34 -8.25
C LYS A 89 -3.48 -11.07 -7.65
N SER A 90 -3.39 -9.96 -8.37
CA SER A 90 -3.98 -8.71 -7.92
C SER A 90 -5.49 -8.79 -8.03
N LEU A 91 -6.20 -8.43 -6.94
CA LEU A 91 -7.66 -8.44 -6.89
C LEU A 91 -8.29 -7.65 -8.04
N ILE A 92 -7.69 -6.53 -8.47
CA ILE A 92 -8.21 -5.76 -9.60
C ILE A 92 -8.23 -6.58 -10.90
N LEU A 93 -7.26 -7.46 -11.13
CA LEU A 93 -7.18 -8.29 -12.33
C LEU A 93 -8.19 -9.44 -12.27
N GLU A 94 -8.36 -10.05 -11.10
CA GLU A 94 -9.38 -11.07 -10.86
C GLU A 94 -10.77 -10.49 -11.17
N MET A 95 -11.08 -9.35 -10.57
CA MET A 95 -12.40 -8.71 -10.61
C MET A 95 -12.81 -8.13 -11.99
N ILE A 96 -11.84 -7.77 -12.85
CA ILE A 96 -12.14 -7.30 -14.22
C ILE A 96 -12.12 -8.45 -15.24
N SER A 97 -11.54 -9.61 -14.89
CA SER A 97 -11.40 -10.73 -15.81
C SER A 97 -12.68 -11.55 -15.98
N TYR A 98 -13.59 -11.51 -14.98
CA TYR A 98 -14.84 -12.27 -14.95
C TYR A 98 -14.58 -13.75 -15.28
N LYS A 99 -13.57 -14.34 -14.64
CA LYS A 99 -13.24 -15.76 -14.82
C LYS A 99 -14.16 -16.66 -13.99
N ASP A 100 -14.86 -16.08 -13.04
CA ASP A 100 -15.60 -16.71 -11.97
C ASP A 100 -16.78 -15.80 -11.58
N ASP A 101 -17.98 -16.38 -11.48
CA ASP A 101 -19.25 -15.68 -11.27
C ASP A 101 -19.32 -14.90 -9.93
N GLU A 102 -18.35 -15.14 -9.05
CA GLU A 102 -18.22 -14.49 -7.73
C GLU A 102 -17.37 -13.20 -7.78
N HIS A 103 -16.61 -12.97 -8.86
CA HIS A 103 -15.63 -11.88 -8.99
C HIS A 103 -15.94 -10.98 -10.19
N GLU A 104 -17.18 -10.51 -10.26
CA GLU A 104 -17.60 -9.54 -11.27
C GLU A 104 -17.74 -8.14 -10.67
N MET A 105 -17.04 -7.14 -11.24
CA MET A 105 -17.23 -5.73 -10.86
C MET A 105 -18.64 -5.24 -11.24
N PRO A 106 -19.55 -5.00 -10.27
CA PRO A 106 -20.87 -4.48 -10.57
C PRO A 106 -20.79 -2.94 -10.64
N PRO A 107 -21.27 -2.27 -11.71
CA PRO A 107 -22.46 -2.67 -12.47
C PRO A 107 -22.31 -2.64 -14.01
N ARG A 108 -21.09 -2.50 -14.54
CA ARG A 108 -20.89 -2.12 -15.97
C ARG A 108 -20.57 -3.28 -16.91
N GLY A 109 -20.63 -4.52 -16.42
CA GLY A 109 -20.26 -5.68 -17.20
C GLY A 109 -18.76 -5.75 -17.50
N LYS A 110 -18.35 -6.80 -18.22
CA LYS A 110 -16.95 -7.09 -18.51
C LYS A 110 -16.32 -6.03 -19.40
N LEU A 111 -15.10 -5.61 -19.07
CA LEU A 111 -14.32 -4.70 -19.91
C LEU A 111 -13.90 -5.41 -21.22
N PRO A 112 -13.70 -4.66 -22.32
CA PRO A 112 -13.06 -5.19 -23.51
C PRO A 112 -11.69 -5.81 -23.18
N GLN A 113 -11.35 -6.94 -23.81
CA GLN A 113 -10.11 -7.66 -23.51
C GLN A 113 -8.87 -6.77 -23.68
N ALA A 114 -8.87 -5.88 -24.68
CA ALA A 114 -7.77 -4.93 -24.88
C ALA A 114 -7.57 -3.97 -23.68
N GLU A 115 -8.64 -3.50 -23.04
CA GLU A 115 -8.54 -2.66 -21.82
C GLU A 115 -8.00 -3.48 -20.64
N ILE A 116 -8.44 -4.74 -20.50
CA ILE A 116 -7.94 -5.68 -19.47
C ILE A 116 -6.44 -5.92 -19.67
N ASP A 117 -5.97 -6.10 -20.90
CA ASP A 117 -4.56 -6.35 -21.21
C ASP A 117 -3.68 -5.13 -20.89
N LEU A 118 -4.18 -3.92 -21.14
CA LEU A 118 -3.52 -2.67 -20.77
C LEU A 118 -3.40 -2.53 -19.24
N ILE A 119 -4.49 -2.75 -18.50
CA ILE A 119 -4.48 -2.74 -17.03
C ILE A 119 -3.54 -3.82 -16.49
N THR A 120 -3.57 -5.02 -17.07
CA THR A 120 -2.65 -6.11 -16.70
C THR A 120 -1.19 -5.69 -16.86
N ARG A 121 -0.84 -5.08 -17.99
CA ARG A 121 0.52 -4.57 -18.23
C ARG A 121 0.90 -3.50 -17.21
N TRP A 122 -0.01 -2.56 -16.91
CA TRP A 122 0.21 -1.52 -15.93
C TRP A 122 0.48 -2.07 -14.51
N VAL A 123 -0.30 -3.06 -14.08
CA VAL A 123 -0.11 -3.75 -12.80
C VAL A 123 1.25 -4.45 -12.74
N LYS A 124 1.64 -5.17 -13.81
CA LYS A 124 2.95 -5.84 -13.90
C LYS A 124 4.13 -4.87 -13.88
N MET A 125 3.95 -3.63 -14.33
CA MET A 125 4.98 -2.58 -14.25
C MET A 125 5.11 -1.94 -12.86
N GLY A 126 4.34 -2.38 -11.86
CA GLY A 126 4.41 -1.85 -10.49
C GLY A 126 3.60 -0.57 -10.28
N LEU A 127 2.57 -0.35 -11.10
CA LEU A 127 1.72 0.83 -11.12
C LEU A 127 2.48 2.14 -11.37
N PRO A 128 3.09 2.30 -12.56
CA PRO A 128 3.55 3.61 -13.01
C PRO A 128 2.46 4.64 -12.81
N TRP A 129 2.83 5.74 -12.17
CA TRP A 129 1.93 6.83 -11.86
C TRP A 129 2.71 8.12 -12.03
N THR A 130 2.07 9.16 -12.53
CA THR A 130 2.67 10.49 -12.54
C THR A 130 2.83 10.92 -11.09
N PRO A 131 4.06 11.18 -10.60
CA PRO A 131 4.24 11.73 -9.28
C PRO A 131 3.34 12.96 -9.16
N ALA A 132 2.54 13.02 -8.09
CA ALA A 132 1.87 14.26 -7.75
C ALA A 132 2.95 15.34 -7.73
N ALA A 133 2.74 16.46 -8.43
CA ALA A 133 3.74 17.53 -8.52
C ALA A 133 4.27 17.85 -7.10
N PRO A 134 5.54 18.25 -6.91
CA PRO A 134 6.05 18.61 -5.59
C PRO A 134 5.19 19.77 -5.01
N GLY A 135 4.21 19.45 -4.16
CA GLY A 135 3.21 20.41 -3.69
C GLY A 135 1.77 19.89 -3.75
N GLU A 136 1.48 18.93 -4.61
CA GLU A 136 0.25 18.14 -4.53
C GLU A 136 0.47 17.06 -3.48
N LYS A 137 0.44 17.50 -2.22
CA LYS A 137 0.14 16.58 -1.14
C LYS A 137 -1.09 15.81 -1.60
N ALA A 138 -1.04 14.48 -1.56
CA ALA A 138 -2.25 13.68 -1.45
C ALA A 138 -3.16 14.49 -0.54
N HIS A 139 -4.27 15.00 -1.09
CA HIS A 139 -5.11 15.97 -0.39
C HIS A 139 -5.23 15.41 1.01
N PRO A 140 -4.71 16.10 2.06
CA PRO A 140 -4.77 15.54 3.39
C PRO A 140 -6.23 15.24 3.53
N GLU A 141 -6.47 13.95 3.77
CA GLU A 141 -7.78 13.40 3.97
C GLU A 141 -8.53 14.45 4.77
N LYS A 142 -9.44 15.18 4.12
CA LYS A 142 -10.54 15.78 4.85
C LYS A 142 -11.45 14.60 5.13
N GLU A 143 -10.90 13.70 5.92
CA GLU A 143 -11.56 12.96 6.95
C GLU A 143 -12.32 14.04 7.74
N GLU A 144 -13.52 14.34 7.27
CA GLU A 144 -14.64 14.17 8.17
C GLU A 144 -14.69 12.68 8.54
N VAL A 145 -13.72 12.19 9.34
CA VAL A 145 -14.12 11.33 10.45
C VAL A 145 -14.93 12.28 11.29
N ALA A 146 -16.23 12.02 11.37
CA ALA A 146 -16.99 12.45 12.52
C ALA A 146 -16.20 12.03 13.76
N GLY A 147 -15.52 13.01 14.36
CA GLY A 147 -14.51 12.91 15.42
C GLY A 147 -14.35 11.55 16.10
N GLU A 148 -13.33 10.80 15.68
CA GLU A 148 -12.54 9.99 16.59
C GLU A 148 -11.52 10.91 17.28
N GLN A 149 -12.03 11.98 17.88
CA GLN A 149 -11.32 12.59 18.98
C GLN A 149 -11.46 11.58 20.12
N ALA A 150 -10.32 11.11 20.61
CA ALA A 150 -10.18 10.73 22.00
C ALA A 150 -10.55 11.94 22.87
N VAL A 151 -11.83 12.30 22.90
CA VAL A 151 -12.38 13.04 24.00
C VAL A 151 -12.36 12.00 25.10
N ALA A 152 -11.37 12.13 25.98
CA ALA A 152 -11.54 11.77 27.37
C ALA A 152 -12.76 12.55 27.88
N ARG A 153 -13.98 12.13 27.49
CA ARG A 153 -15.19 12.50 28.20
C ARG A 153 -15.00 11.78 29.51
N GLN A 154 -14.76 12.55 30.56
CA GLN A 154 -14.83 12.04 31.91
C GLN A 154 -16.19 11.31 32.03
N GLY A 155 -16.16 9.97 31.94
CA GLY A 155 -17.36 9.11 31.96
C GLY A 155 -17.71 8.31 30.69
N GLY A 156 -16.92 8.30 29.60
CA GLY A 156 -17.23 7.53 28.39
C GLY A 156 -16.58 6.12 28.32
N ILE A 157 -17.33 5.13 27.83
CA ILE A 157 -16.82 3.78 27.49
C ILE A 157 -15.87 3.90 26.30
N ALA A 158 -14.70 3.26 26.37
CA ALA A 158 -13.73 3.22 25.29
C ALA A 158 -13.77 1.87 24.57
N TRP A 159 -13.73 1.90 23.23
CA TRP A 159 -13.80 0.73 22.34
C TRP A 159 -12.41 0.39 21.78
N TYR A 160 -12.09 -0.89 21.64
CA TYR A 160 -10.78 -1.36 21.17
C TYR A 160 -10.93 -2.44 20.08
N GLY A 161 -9.94 -2.53 19.19
CA GLY A 161 -9.93 -3.55 18.13
C GLY A 161 -9.30 -4.88 18.53
N THR A 162 -8.61 -4.95 19.68
CA THR A 162 -8.00 -6.17 20.23
C THR A 162 -7.92 -6.13 21.75
N LEU A 163 -7.87 -7.29 22.40
CA LEU A 163 -7.61 -7.41 23.84
C LEU A 163 -6.30 -6.73 24.26
N THR A 164 -5.25 -6.85 23.43
CA THR A 164 -3.94 -6.24 23.69
C THR A 164 -4.05 -4.71 23.75
N SER A 165 -4.80 -4.10 22.83
CA SER A 165 -5.05 -2.66 22.82
C SER A 165 -5.84 -2.21 24.05
N ALA A 166 -6.89 -2.95 24.42
CA ALA A 166 -7.69 -2.65 25.61
C ALA A 166 -6.87 -2.72 26.91
N LEU A 167 -6.04 -3.76 27.06
CA LEU A 167 -5.19 -3.94 28.24
C LEU A 167 -4.08 -2.89 28.33
N ALA A 168 -3.48 -2.51 27.20
CA ALA A 168 -2.48 -1.45 27.15
C ALA A 168 -3.06 -0.11 27.65
N GLU A 169 -4.29 0.23 27.24
CA GLU A 169 -4.96 1.42 27.75
C GLU A 169 -5.31 1.28 29.24
N ALA A 170 -5.86 0.15 29.67
CA ALA A 170 -6.22 -0.06 31.07
C ALA A 170 -5.00 0.17 31.99
N LYS A 171 -3.83 -0.34 31.58
CA LYS A 171 -2.56 -0.11 32.28
C LYS A 171 -2.12 1.35 32.24
N ARG A 172 -2.30 2.03 31.10
CA ARG A 172 -1.93 3.44 30.93
C ARG A 172 -2.79 4.39 31.76
N THR A 173 -4.09 4.09 31.86
CA THR A 173 -5.09 5.00 32.44
C THR A 173 -5.52 4.62 33.86
N GLY A 174 -5.25 3.38 34.29
CA GLY A 174 -5.72 2.86 35.57
C GLY A 174 -7.24 2.63 35.63
N LYS A 175 -7.94 2.67 34.48
CA LYS A 175 -9.39 2.52 34.42
C LYS A 175 -9.78 1.07 34.13
N PRO A 176 -10.84 0.54 34.75
CA PRO A 176 -11.33 -0.80 34.47
C PRO A 176 -11.91 -0.90 33.06
N ILE A 177 -11.71 -2.04 32.41
CA ILE A 177 -12.31 -2.37 31.12
C ILE A 177 -13.58 -3.21 31.34
N LEU A 178 -14.67 -2.89 30.64
CA LEU A 178 -15.90 -3.67 30.63
C LEU A 178 -15.98 -4.47 29.33
N LEU A 179 -15.91 -5.80 29.42
CA LEU A 179 -16.04 -6.68 28.27
C LEU A 179 -17.53 -6.95 28.00
N VAL A 180 -18.09 -6.39 26.93
CA VAL A 180 -19.53 -6.50 26.64
C VAL A 180 -19.87 -7.81 25.91
N SER A 181 -18.95 -8.38 25.15
CA SER A 181 -19.14 -9.66 24.46
C SER A 181 -17.80 -10.25 24.04
N ALA A 182 -17.50 -11.48 24.47
CA ALA A 182 -16.44 -12.30 23.87
C ALA A 182 -17.04 -13.68 23.55
N ALA A 183 -17.11 -14.01 22.27
CA ALA A 183 -17.31 -15.39 21.85
C ALA A 183 -16.02 -16.17 22.21
N PRO A 184 -16.05 -17.16 23.13
CA PRO A 184 -14.84 -17.82 23.64
C PRO A 184 -13.98 -18.52 22.57
N HIS A 185 -14.54 -18.72 21.38
CA HIS A 185 -13.91 -19.37 20.24
C HIS A 185 -13.15 -18.42 19.30
N CYS A 186 -13.16 -17.09 19.54
CA CYS A 186 -12.58 -16.09 18.63
C CYS A 186 -11.22 -15.52 19.11
N HIS A 187 -10.32 -16.37 19.60
CA HIS A 187 -9.02 -15.90 20.12
C HIS A 187 -8.04 -15.38 19.03
N SER A 188 -8.39 -15.53 17.75
CA SER A 188 -7.52 -15.23 16.60
C SER A 188 -8.23 -14.60 15.39
N ILE A 189 -9.46 -14.11 15.58
CA ILE A 189 -10.21 -13.37 14.55
C ILE A 189 -10.39 -11.93 15.04
N SER A 190 -10.14 -10.95 14.15
CA SER A 190 -10.50 -9.55 14.41
C SER A 190 -12.01 -9.46 14.65
N GLY A 191 -12.39 -9.21 15.89
CA GLY A 191 -13.74 -8.88 16.33
C GLY A 191 -13.77 -7.51 17.00
N ILE A 192 -14.97 -7.04 17.35
CA ILE A 192 -15.20 -5.78 18.05
C ILE A 192 -14.93 -6.01 19.56
N TRP A 193 -14.07 -5.20 20.19
CA TRP A 193 -13.73 -5.30 21.62
C TRP A 193 -14.10 -4.04 22.41
#